data_AF-A0AA36I1G8-F1
#
_entry.id   AF-A0AA36I1G8-F1
#
_cell.length_a   1.000
_cell.length_b   1.000
_cell.length_c   1.000
_cell.angle_alpha   90.00
_cell.angle_beta   90.00
_cell.angle_gamma   90.00
#
_symmetry.space_group_name_H-M   'P 1'
#
loop_
_entity.id
_entity.type
_entity.pdbx_description
1 polymer ?
#
loop_
_entity_poly.entity_id
_entity_poly.type
_entity_poly.pdbx_seq_one_letter_code
_entity_poly.pdbx_strand_id
1 'polypeptide(L)'
;MASSRSPVRGVPEDRQCGHCRRRISLVESTIRCRCGLAFCERHRAAESHECQFDWRQMQRDKVARENPKVIQASSKLGSSKVTPVAGFQVGTRPRSGSSSTASTTQCLCSERSTQLLHLMGFLLVAAMSFRGLLLCVSQGAFILFLRQLVLGYFLAMVLVHGLPQVLSLPASSCRFCVFSWDVLTKPQWCLAAECQKAKEHLNVALAKGQHGLKRS
;
A
#
# COMPACT_ATOMS: atom_id res chain seq x y z
N MET A 1 6.56 -43.04 -10.37
CA MET A 1 5.23 -42.98 -9.73
C MET A 1 4.39 -41.92 -10.44
N ALA A 2 3.61 -42.30 -11.45
CA ALA A 2 2.71 -41.38 -12.16
C ALA A 2 1.28 -41.62 -11.65
N SER A 3 0.70 -40.63 -10.96
CA SER A 3 -0.65 -40.72 -10.41
C SER A 3 -1.67 -40.50 -11.52
N SER A 4 -2.21 -41.59 -12.06
CA SER A 4 -3.33 -41.61 -13.01
C SER A 4 -4.61 -41.20 -12.30
N ARG A 5 -5.06 -39.96 -12.46
CA ARG A 5 -6.39 -39.51 -12.00
C ARG A 5 -7.42 -39.70 -13.11
N SER A 6 -8.41 -40.55 -12.83
CA SER A 6 -9.58 -40.83 -13.67
C SER A 6 -10.38 -39.55 -13.99
N PRO A 7 -10.98 -39.43 -15.18
CA PRO A 7 -11.82 -38.28 -15.53
C PRO A 7 -13.12 -38.33 -14.71
N VAL A 8 -13.36 -37.29 -13.92
CA VAL A 8 -14.62 -37.09 -13.20
C VAL A 8 -15.70 -36.76 -14.24
N ARG A 9 -16.54 -37.74 -14.59
CA ARG A 9 -17.68 -37.56 -15.49
C ARG A 9 -18.68 -36.57 -14.88
N GLY A 10 -19.03 -35.53 -15.64
CA GLY A 10 -20.15 -34.62 -15.32
C GLY A 10 -19.81 -33.16 -15.04
N VAL A 11 -18.63 -32.66 -15.40
CA VAL A 11 -18.33 -31.20 -15.38
C VAL A 11 -18.23 -30.72 -16.82
N PRO A 12 -18.96 -29.66 -17.21
CA PRO A 12 -18.66 -28.96 -18.47
C PRO A 12 -17.17 -28.63 -18.52
N GLU A 13 -16.47 -28.92 -19.63
CA GLU A 13 -15.02 -28.67 -19.75
C GLU A 13 -14.62 -27.24 -19.36
N ASP A 14 -15.55 -26.29 -19.52
CA ASP A 14 -15.41 -24.87 -19.19
C ASP A 14 -15.27 -24.56 -17.67
N ARG A 15 -15.42 -25.56 -16.79
CA ARG A 15 -15.24 -25.39 -15.32
C ARG A 15 -14.04 -26.17 -14.77
N GLN A 16 -12.99 -26.29 -15.57
CA GLN A 16 -11.72 -26.87 -15.13
C GLN A 16 -10.58 -25.87 -15.31
N CYS A 17 -9.60 -25.93 -14.40
CA CYS A 17 -8.39 -25.14 -14.51
C CYS A 17 -7.55 -25.62 -15.70
N GLY A 18 -7.16 -24.71 -16.59
CA GLY A 18 -6.34 -25.01 -17.78
C GLY A 18 -4.94 -25.56 -17.46
N HIS A 19 -4.45 -25.39 -16.23
CA HIS A 19 -3.13 -25.88 -15.79
C HIS A 19 -3.23 -27.21 -15.02
N CYS A 20 -3.99 -27.23 -13.92
CA CYS A 20 -4.05 -28.41 -13.03
C CYS A 20 -5.30 -29.28 -13.18
N ARG A 21 -6.21 -28.95 -14.11
CA ARG A 21 -7.49 -29.65 -14.39
C ARG A 21 -8.41 -29.85 -13.17
N ARG A 22 -8.17 -29.12 -12.08
CA ARG A 22 -9.07 -29.10 -10.92
C ARG A 22 -10.37 -28.39 -11.29
N ARG A 23 -11.52 -28.87 -10.80
CA ARG A 23 -12.81 -28.18 -10.91
C ARG A 23 -12.70 -26.79 -10.27
N ILE A 24 -13.08 -25.76 -11.02
CA ILE A 24 -13.08 -24.37 -10.57
C ILE A 24 -14.51 -23.89 -10.30
N SER A 25 -14.65 -22.87 -9.47
CA SER A 25 -15.94 -22.25 -9.14
C SER A 25 -16.55 -21.54 -10.35
N LEU A 26 -17.85 -21.27 -10.31
CA LEU A 26 -18.55 -20.52 -11.36
C LEU A 26 -17.88 -19.14 -11.58
N VAL A 27 -17.49 -18.48 -10.49
CA VAL A 27 -16.83 -17.17 -10.53
C VAL A 27 -15.43 -17.25 -11.13
N GLU A 28 -14.65 -18.30 -10.82
CA GLU A 28 -13.35 -18.48 -11.45
C GLU A 28 -13.46 -18.79 -12.96
N SER A 29 -14.52 -19.48 -13.40
CA SER A 29 -14.75 -19.75 -14.83
C SER A 29 -15.11 -18.50 -15.65
N THR A 30 -15.73 -17.48 -15.03
CA THR A 30 -16.03 -16.22 -15.74
C THR A 30 -14.79 -15.34 -15.90
N ILE A 31 -13.75 -15.59 -15.10
CA ILE A 31 -12.51 -14.83 -15.13
C ILE A 31 -11.49 -15.58 -15.98
N ARG A 32 -11.52 -15.32 -17.28
CA ARG A 32 -10.56 -15.90 -18.23
C ARG A 32 -9.28 -15.06 -18.30
N CYS A 33 -8.15 -15.75 -18.36
CA CYS A 33 -6.89 -15.11 -18.69
C CYS A 33 -6.91 -14.65 -20.15
N ARG A 34 -6.03 -13.70 -20.52
CA ARG A 34 -5.92 -13.22 -21.91
C ARG A 34 -5.46 -14.31 -22.89
N CYS A 35 -4.88 -15.39 -22.41
CA CYS A 35 -4.61 -16.59 -23.21
C CYS A 35 -5.86 -17.43 -23.53
N GLY A 36 -7.04 -17.06 -23.03
CA GLY A 36 -8.31 -17.70 -23.34
C GLY A 36 -8.75 -18.81 -22.37
N LEU A 37 -7.88 -19.23 -21.45
CA LEU A 37 -8.17 -20.28 -20.48
C LEU A 37 -8.60 -19.73 -19.11
N ALA A 38 -9.42 -20.51 -18.39
CA ALA A 38 -9.79 -20.24 -17.00
C ALA A 38 -8.89 -21.05 -16.04
N PHE A 39 -8.58 -20.47 -14.89
CA PHE A 39 -7.65 -21.06 -13.92
C PHE A 39 -8.19 -20.94 -12.50
N CYS A 40 -7.78 -21.85 -11.62
CA CYS A 40 -8.06 -21.72 -10.18
C CYS A 40 -7.26 -20.56 -9.57
N GLU A 41 -7.65 -20.10 -8.38
CA GLU A 41 -6.97 -19.03 -7.64
C GLU A 41 -5.42 -19.12 -7.64
N ARG A 42 -4.88 -20.32 -7.46
CA ARG A 42 -3.41 -20.57 -7.44
C ARG A 42 -2.72 -20.46 -8.80
N HIS A 43 -3.44 -20.68 -9.90
CA HIS A 43 -2.87 -20.71 -11.26
C HIS A 43 -3.32 -19.52 -12.12
N ARG A 44 -4.04 -18.57 -11.53
CA ARG A 44 -4.55 -17.39 -12.23
C ARG A 44 -3.45 -16.40 -12.62
N ALA A 45 -2.34 -16.37 -11.89
CA ALA A 45 -1.20 -15.50 -12.18
C ALA A 45 -0.46 -15.96 -13.44
N ALA A 46 0.04 -15.02 -14.25
CA ALA A 46 0.70 -15.34 -15.52
C ALA A 46 1.96 -16.21 -15.34
N GLU A 47 2.72 -16.02 -14.26
CA GLU A 47 3.87 -16.88 -13.94
C GLU A 47 3.48 -18.32 -13.58
N SER A 48 2.28 -18.52 -13.03
CA SER A 48 1.88 -19.80 -12.46
C SER A 48 1.30 -20.81 -13.47
N HIS A 49 0.98 -20.36 -14.68
CA HIS A 49 0.48 -21.21 -15.76
C HIS A 49 1.29 -21.03 -17.06
N GLU A 50 2.46 -20.42 -16.99
CA GLU A 50 3.34 -20.16 -18.14
C GLU A 50 2.59 -19.51 -19.31
N CYS A 51 1.97 -18.36 -19.02
CA CYS A 51 1.11 -17.67 -19.98
C CYS A 51 1.85 -17.34 -21.29
N GLN A 52 1.37 -17.85 -22.42
CA GLN A 52 1.93 -17.54 -23.75
C GLN A 52 1.54 -16.14 -24.28
N PHE A 53 0.78 -15.36 -23.52
CA PHE A 53 0.39 -14.00 -23.91
C PHE A 53 1.49 -13.00 -23.57
N ASP A 54 1.95 -12.20 -24.55
CA ASP A 54 2.98 -11.18 -24.34
C ASP A 54 2.41 -9.94 -23.61
N TRP A 55 2.43 -10.00 -22.27
CA TRP A 55 2.07 -8.89 -21.41
C TRP A 55 2.98 -7.68 -21.57
N ARG A 56 4.26 -7.88 -21.92
CA ARG A 56 5.24 -6.79 -22.01
C ARG A 56 4.93 -5.90 -23.20
N GLN A 57 4.62 -6.50 -24.36
CA GLN A 57 4.21 -5.73 -25.53
C GLN A 57 2.91 -4.97 -25.28
N MET A 58 1.89 -5.63 -24.72
CA MET A 58 0.63 -4.98 -24.41
C MET A 58 0.80 -3.79 -23.46
N GLN A 59 1.62 -3.95 -22.41
CA GLN A 59 1.90 -2.87 -21.46
C GLN A 59 2.61 -1.70 -22.15
N ARG A 60 3.59 -1.96 -23.01
CA ARG A 60 4.27 -0.91 -23.80
C ARG A 60 3.28 -0.15 -24.68
N ASP A 61 2.40 -0.85 -25.40
CA ASP A 61 1.43 -0.22 -26.29
C ASP A 61 0.37 0.58 -25.53
N LYS A 62 0.02 0.13 -24.32
CA LYS A 62 -0.88 0.88 -23.43
C LYS A 62 -0.22 2.17 -22.94
N VAL A 63 1.02 2.08 -22.44
CA VAL A 63 1.78 3.24 -21.98
C VAL A 63 2.04 4.22 -23.13
N ALA A 64 2.37 3.73 -24.32
CA ALA A 64 2.58 4.57 -25.50
C ALA A 64 1.32 5.34 -25.93
N ARG A 65 0.14 4.75 -25.72
CA ARG A 65 -1.15 5.41 -26.01
C ARG A 65 -1.55 6.40 -24.92
N GLU A 66 -1.30 6.08 -23.66
CA GLU A 66 -1.75 6.88 -22.51
C GLU A 66 -0.79 8.04 -22.20
N ASN A 67 0.47 7.97 -22.62
CA ASN A 67 1.41 9.08 -22.44
C ASN A 67 1.12 10.22 -23.44
N PRO A 68 0.79 11.44 -22.97
CA PRO A 68 0.72 12.60 -23.84
C PRO A 68 2.10 12.87 -24.43
N LYS A 69 2.18 12.99 -25.75
CA LYS A 69 3.42 13.33 -26.47
C LYS A 69 3.77 14.77 -26.12
N VAL A 70 4.66 14.97 -25.15
CA VAL A 70 5.18 16.29 -24.83
C VAL A 70 6.10 16.71 -25.98
N ILE A 71 5.65 17.66 -26.79
CA ILE A 71 6.47 18.30 -27.83
C ILE A 71 7.42 19.24 -27.09
N GLN A 72 8.53 18.71 -26.55
CA GLN A 72 9.64 19.57 -26.14
C GLN A 72 10.53 19.78 -27.35
N ALA A 73 10.57 21.03 -27.81
CA ALA A 73 11.54 21.50 -28.77
C ALA A 73 12.95 21.19 -28.26
N SER A 74 13.61 20.33 -29.03
CA SER A 74 15.04 20.06 -29.11
C SER A 74 15.97 21.05 -28.37
N SER A 75 16.68 20.55 -27.37
CA SER A 75 18.13 20.79 -27.28
C SER A 75 18.82 19.69 -26.46
N LYS A 76 19.46 18.77 -27.17
CA LYS A 76 20.63 17.97 -26.78
C LYS A 76 20.64 17.38 -25.36
N LEU A 77 20.30 16.10 -25.24
CA LEU A 77 20.98 15.15 -24.37
C LEU A 77 20.83 13.76 -25.01
N GLY A 78 21.97 13.10 -25.22
CA GLY A 78 22.06 11.85 -25.96
C GLY A 78 21.24 10.72 -25.35
N SER A 79 20.92 9.74 -26.19
CA SER A 79 20.36 8.44 -25.80
C SER A 79 21.20 7.79 -24.70
N SER A 80 20.89 8.09 -23.45
CA SER A 80 21.30 7.24 -22.33
C SER A 80 20.46 5.97 -22.41
N LYS A 81 21.13 4.93 -22.90
CA LYS A 81 20.75 3.53 -22.79
C LYS A 81 20.21 3.30 -21.37
N VAL A 82 18.91 3.06 -21.24
CA VAL A 82 18.32 2.62 -19.97
C VAL A 82 18.86 1.22 -19.70
N THR A 83 19.91 1.13 -18.90
CA THR A 83 20.32 -0.14 -18.29
C THR A 83 19.26 -0.52 -17.26
N PRO A 84 18.79 -1.77 -17.24
CA PRO A 84 17.86 -2.21 -16.20
C PRO A 84 18.63 -2.23 -14.88
N VAL A 85 18.33 -1.27 -13.99
CA VAL A 85 18.73 -1.38 -12.59
C VAL A 85 17.89 -2.50 -11.98
N ALA A 86 18.54 -3.63 -11.68
CA ALA A 86 17.97 -4.66 -10.84
C ALA A 86 17.67 -4.03 -9.46
N GLY A 87 16.37 -3.95 -9.09
CA GLY A 87 15.99 -3.70 -7.70
C GLY A 87 14.94 -2.64 -7.39
N PHE A 88 14.16 -2.12 -8.36
CA PHE A 88 13.03 -1.24 -8.02
C PHE A 88 11.68 -1.88 -8.38
N GLN A 89 11.07 -2.58 -7.41
CA GLN A 89 9.72 -3.10 -7.56
C GLN A 89 8.69 -2.00 -7.30
N VAL A 90 7.94 -1.66 -8.35
CA VAL A 90 6.74 -0.82 -8.30
C VAL A 90 5.64 -1.62 -7.60
N GLY A 91 5.33 -1.25 -6.35
CA GLY A 91 4.23 -1.85 -5.60
C GLY A 91 2.88 -1.58 -6.27
N THR A 92 2.24 -2.63 -6.77
CA THR A 92 0.86 -2.62 -7.25
C THR A 92 -0.11 -2.44 -6.07
N ARG A 93 -0.95 -1.40 -6.11
CA ARG A 93 -2.07 -1.20 -5.17
C ARG A 93 -3.04 -2.39 -5.23
N PRO A 94 -3.50 -2.95 -4.10
CA PRO A 94 -4.75 -3.69 -4.07
C PRO A 94 -5.93 -2.74 -3.83
N ARG A 95 -7.05 -3.05 -4.50
CA ARG A 95 -8.34 -2.38 -4.41
C ARG A 95 -9.30 -3.33 -3.71
N SER A 96 -9.69 -3.04 -2.48
CA SER A 96 -10.98 -3.48 -1.93
C SER A 96 -11.31 -2.68 -0.67
N GLY A 97 -12.55 -2.16 -0.64
CA GLY A 97 -13.08 -1.42 0.48
C GLY A 97 -13.66 -2.33 1.56
N SER A 98 -13.67 -1.82 2.77
CA SER A 98 -14.76 -2.03 3.73
C SER A 98 -14.82 -0.80 4.64
N SER A 99 -16.07 -0.43 4.94
CA SER A 99 -16.49 0.70 5.73
C SER A 99 -16.13 0.57 7.21
N SER A 100 -15.48 1.58 7.78
CA SER A 100 -15.52 1.85 9.22
C SER A 100 -15.33 3.34 9.48
N THR A 101 -16.38 3.95 10.02
CA THR A 101 -16.37 5.28 10.62
C THR A 101 -15.63 5.23 11.93
N ALA A 102 -14.37 5.69 11.96
CA ALA A 102 -13.72 6.23 13.16
C ALA A 102 -12.47 7.00 12.70
N SER A 103 -12.51 8.30 12.91
CA SER A 103 -11.44 9.25 12.72
C SER A 103 -10.21 8.88 13.57
N THR A 104 -9.24 8.20 12.98
CA THR A 104 -7.83 8.18 13.37
C THR A 104 -7.06 7.75 12.12
N THR A 105 -5.99 8.46 11.76
CA THR A 105 -5.07 8.18 10.66
C THR A 105 -4.57 6.73 10.70
N GLN A 106 -5.26 5.81 10.03
CA GLN A 106 -4.83 4.42 9.86
C GLN A 106 -3.91 4.30 8.64
N CYS A 107 -2.64 3.96 8.90
CA CYS A 107 -1.63 3.61 7.90
C CYS A 107 -2.05 2.28 7.23
N LEU A 108 -2.11 2.21 5.90
CA LEU A 108 -2.42 1.02 5.08
C LEU A 108 -1.29 -0.02 5.07
N CYS A 109 -0.61 -0.25 6.20
CA CYS A 109 0.41 -1.29 6.33
C CYS A 109 -0.30 -2.60 6.75
N SER A 110 -0.35 -3.57 5.82
CA SER A 110 -1.18 -4.80 5.88
C SER A 110 -0.65 -5.88 6.83
N GLU A 111 0.51 -5.68 7.45
CA GLU A 111 1.17 -6.70 8.28
C GLU A 111 1.03 -6.38 9.77
N ARG A 112 0.42 -7.29 10.54
CA ARG A 112 0.10 -7.09 11.97
C ARG A 112 1.34 -6.73 12.82
N SER A 113 2.52 -7.22 12.44
CA SER A 113 3.81 -6.92 13.06
C SER A 113 4.17 -5.44 12.98
N THR A 114 3.96 -4.81 11.83
CA THR A 114 4.26 -3.37 11.60
C THR A 114 3.32 -2.46 12.38
N GLN A 115 2.03 -2.83 12.46
CA GLN A 115 1.05 -2.10 13.25
C GLN A 115 1.37 -2.14 14.75
N LEU A 116 1.77 -3.30 15.25
CA LEU A 116 2.18 -3.46 16.64
C LEU A 116 3.43 -2.62 16.95
N LEU A 117 4.44 -2.63 16.08
CA LEU A 117 5.66 -1.84 16.26
C LEU A 117 5.37 -0.33 16.29
N HIS A 118 4.47 0.14 15.44
CA HIS A 118 4.05 1.55 15.44
C HIS A 118 3.25 1.91 16.69
N LEU A 119 2.36 1.02 17.15
CA LEU A 119 1.63 1.20 18.41
C LEU A 119 2.59 1.28 19.60
N MET A 120 3.61 0.42 19.65
CA MET A 120 4.66 0.48 20.67
C MET A 120 5.43 1.80 20.62
N GLY A 121 5.76 2.31 19.42
CA GLY A 121 6.36 3.62 19.24
C GLY A 121 5.49 4.77 19.77
N PHE A 122 4.18 4.78 19.45
CA PHE A 122 3.24 5.78 19.97
C PHE A 122 3.09 5.71 21.49
N LEU A 123 2.98 4.52 22.07
CA LEU A 123 2.89 4.33 23.52
C LEU A 123 4.15 4.82 24.24
N LEU A 124 5.33 4.62 23.66
CA LEU A 124 6.59 5.10 24.21
C LEU A 124 6.63 6.64 24.23
N VAL A 125 6.28 7.30 23.12
CA VAL A 125 6.21 8.77 23.07
C VAL A 125 5.19 9.30 24.07
N ALA A 126 4.01 8.67 24.18
CA ALA A 126 2.98 9.06 25.13
C ALA A 126 3.44 8.92 26.58
N ALA A 127 4.10 7.81 26.94
CA ALA A 127 4.61 7.57 28.28
C ALA A 127 5.71 8.58 28.66
N MET A 128 6.65 8.87 27.75
CA MET A 128 7.71 9.86 27.97
C MET A 128 7.15 11.28 28.08
N SER A 129 6.12 11.61 27.29
CA SER A 129 5.42 12.89 27.36
C SER A 129 4.65 13.06 28.66
N PHE A 130 3.96 12.02 29.12
CA PHE A 130 3.23 12.03 30.39
C PHE A 130 4.20 12.21 31.58
N ARG A 131 5.31 11.48 31.60
CA ARG A 131 6.36 11.67 32.60
C ARG A 131 6.95 13.09 32.55
N GLY A 132 7.21 13.62 31.35
CA GLY A 132 7.67 15.00 31.17
C GLY A 132 6.67 16.02 31.71
N LEU A 133 5.37 15.79 31.51
CA LEU A 133 4.31 16.67 31.98
C LEU A 133 4.20 16.64 33.50
N LEU A 134 4.29 15.47 34.13
CA LEU A 134 4.33 15.34 35.59
C LEU A 134 5.53 16.10 36.20
N LEU A 135 6.71 16.02 35.57
CA LEU A 135 7.89 16.78 35.98
C LEU A 135 7.69 18.29 35.77
N CYS A 136 7.07 18.70 34.67
CA CYS A 136 6.74 20.08 34.40
C CYS A 136 5.76 20.66 35.45
N VAL A 137 4.74 19.91 35.84
CA VAL A 137 3.75 20.34 36.84
C VAL A 137 4.36 20.40 38.24
N SER A 138 5.26 19.46 38.58
CA SER A 138 5.90 19.41 39.89
C SER A 138 7.06 20.40 40.08
N GLN A 139 7.78 20.75 39.00
CA GLN A 139 8.97 21.60 39.07
C GLN A 139 8.83 22.94 38.35
N GLY A 140 7.69 23.20 37.68
CA GLY A 140 7.46 24.42 36.90
C GLY A 140 8.35 24.58 35.65
N ALA A 141 9.14 23.56 35.30
CA ALA A 141 10.14 23.65 34.25
C ALA A 141 9.64 23.05 32.92
N PHE A 142 9.02 23.88 32.08
CA PHE A 142 8.55 23.50 30.74
C PHE A 142 9.65 22.94 29.83
N ILE A 143 10.89 23.39 30.03
CA ILE A 143 12.07 22.92 29.28
C ILE A 143 12.27 21.40 29.45
N LEU A 144 11.95 20.84 30.62
CA LEU A 144 12.07 19.40 30.87
C LEU A 144 11.03 18.59 30.08
N PHE A 145 9.82 19.14 29.88
CA PHE A 145 8.79 18.52 29.06
C PHE A 145 9.25 18.39 27.59
N LEU A 146 9.73 19.49 27.00
CA LEU A 146 10.26 19.50 25.63
C LEU A 146 11.40 18.50 25.44
N ARG A 147 12.33 18.44 26.41
CA ARG A 147 13.43 17.47 26.37
C ARG A 147 12.93 16.03 26.37
N GLN A 148 11.95 15.69 27.22
CA GLN A 148 11.40 14.33 27.28
C GLN A 148 10.58 13.97 26.04
N LEU A 149 9.86 14.93 25.47
CA LEU A 149 9.13 14.76 24.21
C LEU A 149 10.08 14.42 23.06
N VAL A 150 11.16 15.20 22.91
CA VAL A 150 12.16 14.99 21.86
C VAL A 150 12.89 13.66 22.06
N LEU A 151 13.34 13.35 23.27
CA LEU A 151 14.00 12.07 23.59
C LEU A 151 13.07 10.87 23.32
N GLY A 152 11.80 10.96 23.74
CA GLY A 152 10.81 9.93 23.47
C GLY A 152 10.58 9.71 21.97
N TYR A 153 10.52 10.79 21.19
CA TYR A 153 10.38 10.72 19.73
C TYR A 153 11.59 10.05 19.06
N PHE A 154 12.82 10.43 19.43
CA PHE A 154 14.04 9.80 18.90
C PHE A 154 14.12 8.32 19.27
N LEU A 155 13.80 7.95 20.50
CA LEU A 155 13.80 6.54 20.93
C LEU A 155 12.76 5.72 20.18
N ALA A 156 11.56 6.27 19.94
CA ALA A 156 10.54 5.64 19.12
C ALA A 156 10.97 5.46 17.66
N MET A 157 11.67 6.45 17.07
CA MET A 157 12.25 6.33 15.72
C MET A 157 13.25 5.18 15.61
N VAL A 158 14.16 5.06 16.59
CA VAL A 158 15.15 3.96 16.65
C VAL A 158 14.45 2.62 16.85
N LEU A 159 13.41 2.55 17.68
CA LEU A 159 12.63 1.33 17.88
C LEU A 159 11.91 0.89 16.60
N VAL A 160 11.30 1.84 15.88
CA VAL A 160 10.50 1.54 14.68
C VAL A 160 11.37 1.21 13.46
N HIS A 161 12.53 1.87 13.30
CA HIS A 161 13.39 1.69 12.10
C HIS A 161 14.69 0.94 12.37
N GLY A 162 15.29 1.13 13.55
CA GLY A 162 16.55 0.47 13.92
C GLY A 162 16.35 -0.98 14.33
N LEU A 163 15.30 -1.29 15.12
CA LEU A 163 15.05 -2.65 15.60
C LEU A 163 14.81 -3.66 14.44
N PRO A 164 14.02 -3.34 13.40
CA PRO A 164 13.84 -4.26 12.27
C PRO A 164 15.12 -4.53 11.49
N GLN A 165 16.02 -3.53 11.38
CA GLN A 165 17.32 -3.69 10.71
C GLN A 165 18.25 -4.63 11.47
N VAL A 166 18.26 -4.56 12.81
CA VAL A 166 19.08 -5.42 13.66
C VAL A 166 18.53 -6.85 13.70
N LEU A 167 17.21 -7.00 13.70
CA LEU A 167 16.54 -8.31 13.77
C LEU A 167 16.36 -8.99 12.41
N SER A 168 16.93 -8.44 11.32
CA SER A 168 16.77 -8.96 9.94
C SER A 168 15.31 -9.16 9.52
N LEU A 169 14.41 -8.34 10.05
CA LEU A 169 12.99 -8.35 9.69
C LEU A 169 12.79 -7.57 8.38
N PRO A 170 11.80 -7.92 7.55
CA PRO A 170 11.53 -7.20 6.31
C PRO A 170 11.29 -5.71 6.61
N ALA A 171 12.09 -4.85 5.96
CA ALA A 171 12.00 -3.40 6.15
C ALA A 171 10.62 -2.89 5.72
N SER A 172 9.80 -2.50 6.68
CA SER A 172 8.46 -1.97 6.43
C SER A 172 8.55 -0.55 5.88
N SER A 173 8.34 -0.39 4.58
CA SER A 173 8.41 0.90 3.89
C SER A 173 7.10 1.69 4.06
N CYS A 174 6.80 2.13 5.29
CA CYS A 174 5.56 2.87 5.58
C CYS A 174 5.79 4.38 5.34
N ARG A 175 5.26 4.91 4.22
CA ARG A 175 5.53 6.26 3.68
C ARG A 175 4.72 7.41 4.32
N PHE A 176 3.62 7.08 5.01
CA PHE A 176 2.67 8.07 5.56
C PHE A 176 2.51 8.00 7.08
N CYS A 177 3.46 7.38 7.77
CA CYS A 177 3.39 7.21 9.21
C CYS A 177 4.19 8.32 9.91
N VAL A 178 3.79 8.71 11.13
CA VAL A 178 4.40 9.81 11.93
C VAL A 178 5.90 9.61 12.18
N PHE A 179 6.33 8.35 12.19
CA PHE A 179 7.73 7.95 12.33
C PHE A 179 8.44 7.79 10.98
N SER A 180 7.88 8.27 9.86
CA SER A 180 8.53 8.17 8.56
C SER A 180 9.59 9.27 8.39
N TRP A 181 10.72 8.91 7.79
CA TRP A 181 11.78 9.86 7.45
C TRP A 181 11.30 10.97 6.49
N ASP A 182 10.29 10.67 5.68
CA ASP A 182 9.65 11.63 4.78
C ASP A 182 8.95 12.77 5.53
N VAL A 183 8.47 12.55 6.77
CA VAL A 183 7.81 13.59 7.59
C VAL A 183 8.83 14.63 8.06
N LEU A 184 10.03 14.21 8.43
CA LEU A 184 11.10 15.10 8.89
C LEU A 184 11.72 15.88 7.73
N THR A 185 11.81 15.27 6.55
CA THR A 185 12.48 15.88 5.39
C THR A 185 11.55 16.74 4.54
N LYS A 186 10.24 16.44 4.49
CA LYS A 186 9.27 17.13 3.62
C LYS A 186 7.92 17.35 4.32
N PRO A 187 7.89 18.17 5.39
CA PRO A 187 6.67 18.39 6.17
C PRO A 187 5.53 18.98 5.33
N GLN A 188 5.85 19.85 4.34
CA GLN A 188 4.82 20.46 3.49
C GLN A 188 4.00 19.45 2.70
N TRP A 189 4.60 18.32 2.30
CA TRP A 189 3.92 17.31 1.48
C TRP A 189 2.93 16.50 2.32
N CYS A 190 3.33 16.17 3.55
CA CYS A 190 2.49 15.44 4.49
C CYS A 190 1.29 16.29 4.93
N LEU A 191 1.53 17.57 5.21
CA LEU A 191 0.46 18.51 5.57
C LEU A 191 -0.51 18.76 4.40
N ALA A 192 0.01 18.90 3.18
CA ALA A 192 -0.81 19.07 1.99
C ALA A 192 -1.72 17.84 1.73
N ALA A 193 -1.21 16.63 1.95
CA ALA A 193 -1.99 15.40 1.81
C ALA A 193 -3.14 15.32 2.83
N GLU A 194 -2.88 15.63 4.10
CA GLU A 194 -3.92 15.67 5.15
C GLU A 194 -4.95 16.78 4.86
N CYS A 195 -4.50 17.96 4.43
CA CYS A 195 -5.39 19.07 4.08
C CYS A 195 -6.28 18.73 2.89
N GLN A 196 -5.72 18.05 1.87
CA GLN A 196 -6.49 17.59 0.71
C GLN A 196 -7.55 16.56 1.11
N LYS A 197 -7.20 15.61 1.98
CA LYS A 197 -8.14 14.61 2.50
C LYS A 197 -9.27 15.28 3.31
N ALA A 198 -8.94 16.23 4.18
CA ALA A 198 -9.92 17.00 4.93
C ALA A 198 -10.86 17.78 3.99
N LYS A 199 -10.32 18.39 2.93
CA LYS A 199 -11.09 19.08 1.90
C LYS A 199 -12.05 18.14 1.17
N GLU A 200 -11.62 16.93 0.84
CA GLU A 200 -12.49 15.91 0.22
C GLU A 200 -13.65 15.51 1.15
N HIS A 201 -13.37 15.25 2.44
CA HIS A 201 -14.40 14.96 3.43
C HIS A 201 -15.42 16.10 3.57
N LEU A 202 -14.94 17.36 3.59
CA LEU A 202 -15.79 18.54 3.62
C LEU A 202 -16.69 18.63 2.38
N ASN A 203 -16.13 18.43 1.18
CA ASN A 203 -16.90 18.46 -0.07
C ASN A 203 -17.99 17.39 -0.11
N VAL A 204 -17.70 16.18 0.38
CA VAL A 204 -18.69 15.11 0.49
C VAL A 204 -19.79 15.46 1.49
N ALA A 205 -19.45 16.07 2.63
CA ALA A 205 -20.42 16.52 3.62
C ALA A 205 -21.34 17.63 3.06
N LEU A 206 -20.76 18.61 2.37
CA LEU A 206 -21.51 19.69 1.70
C LEU A 206 -22.45 19.15 0.62
N ALA A 207 -21.99 18.20 -0.20
CA ALA A 207 -22.82 17.56 -1.21
C ALA A 207 -24.04 16.83 -0.59
N LYS A 208 -23.84 16.10 0.52
CA LYS A 208 -24.95 15.45 1.25
C LYS A 208 -25.95 16.45 1.81
N GLY A 209 -25.49 17.58 2.36
CA GLY A 209 -26.36 18.64 2.87
C GLY A 209 -27.23 19.26 1.77
N GLN A 210 -26.67 19.49 0.59
CA GLN A 210 -27.41 20.03 -0.56
C GLN A 210 -28.46 19.06 -1.12
N HIS A 211 -28.20 17.75 -1.08
CA HIS A 211 -29.19 16.74 -1.46
C HIS A 211 -30.34 16.58 -0.46
N GLY A 212 -30.11 16.87 0.83
CA GLY A 212 -31.15 16.88 1.86
C GLY A 212 -32.13 18.05 1.70
N LEU A 213 -31.63 19.25 1.38
CA LEU A 213 -32.44 20.45 1.16
C LEU A 213 -33.31 20.41 -0.11
N LYS A 214 -32.93 19.63 -1.13
CA LYS A 214 -33.70 19.49 -2.37
C LYS A 214 -34.82 18.43 -2.32
N ARG A 215 -34.92 17.66 -1.23
CA ARG A 215 -35.92 16.59 -1.06
C ARG A 215 -37.02 16.92 -0.05
N SER A 216 -36.94 18.08 0.60
CA SER A 216 -37.99 18.66 1.44
C SER A 216 -38.77 19.71 0.65
#